data_AF-A0A1D8T3I8-F1
#
_entry.id   AF-A0A1D8T3I8-F1
#
_cell.length_a   1.000
_cell.length_b   1.000
_cell.length_c   1.000
_cell.angle_alpha   90.00
_cell.angle_beta   90.00
_cell.angle_gamma   90.00
#
_symmetry.space_group_name_H-M   'P 1'
#
loop_
_entity.id
_entity.type
_entity.pdbx_description
1 polymer ?
#
loop_
_entity_poly.entity_id
_entity_poly.type
_entity_poly.pdbx_seq_one_letter_code
_entity_poly.pdbx_strand_id
1 'polypeptide(L)'
;MSTLELRDPLVITSTRQRARETARLAGFTIQRSWDALEEWDYGIYEGMTTPEIRQQVPDWTVWTHPCPRGEQAEQIHTRCDLVLSVAQSQLADRDVILVGHGHFSRALIARWADLPVSEGRRFAMSPGAYSVLGFEHGTEQLVKHNI
;
A
#
# COMPACT_ATOMS: atom_id res chain seq x y z
N MET A 1 14.63 9.06 -12.22
CA MET A 1 14.58 8.53 -10.84
C MET A 1 15.82 8.87 -10.02
N SER A 2 16.57 9.93 -10.36
CA SER A 2 17.75 10.40 -9.63
C SER A 2 17.43 11.21 -8.35
N THR A 3 16.18 11.18 -7.87
CA THR A 3 15.66 12.10 -6.84
C THR A 3 15.43 11.48 -5.47
N LEU A 4 15.53 10.16 -5.33
CA LEU A 4 15.28 9.47 -4.06
C LEU A 4 16.56 9.13 -3.26
N GLU A 5 17.75 9.29 -3.85
CA GLU A 5 19.05 9.03 -3.19
C GLU A 5 19.10 7.74 -2.35
N LEU A 6 18.51 6.66 -2.89
CA LEU A 6 18.28 5.42 -2.15
C LEU A 6 19.58 4.65 -1.85
N ARG A 7 19.68 4.09 -0.63
CA ARG A 7 20.77 3.24 -0.16
C ARG A 7 20.42 1.75 -0.35
N ASP A 8 21.09 1.09 -1.29
CA ASP A 8 20.96 -0.36 -1.60
C ASP A 8 19.50 -0.89 -1.58
N PRO A 9 18.58 -0.30 -2.36
CA PRO A 9 17.16 -0.49 -2.14
C PRO A 9 16.73 -1.96 -2.34
N LEU A 10 16.06 -2.51 -1.32
CA LEU A 10 15.31 -3.77 -1.44
C LEU A 10 13.94 -3.49 -2.06
N VAL A 11 13.73 -3.96 -3.28
CA VAL A 11 12.50 -3.74 -4.06
C VAL A 11 11.61 -4.98 -3.95
N ILE A 12 10.49 -4.82 -3.26
CA ILE A 12 9.46 -5.82 -3.05
C ILE A 12 8.20 -5.39 -3.80
N THR A 13 7.65 -6.27 -4.60
CA THR A 13 6.49 -5.97 -5.45
C THR A 13 5.32 -6.89 -5.14
N SER A 14 4.08 -6.45 -5.39
CA SER A 14 2.95 -7.36 -5.51
C SER A 14 3.18 -8.37 -6.64
N THR A 15 2.64 -9.59 -6.54
CA THR A 15 2.70 -10.63 -7.57
C THR A 15 2.10 -10.19 -8.92
N ARG A 16 1.12 -9.26 -8.89
CA ARG A 16 0.38 -8.78 -10.05
C ARG A 16 1.31 -8.14 -11.09
N GLN A 17 1.05 -8.47 -12.37
CA GLN A 17 1.87 -8.01 -13.49
C GLN A 17 2.04 -6.49 -13.52
N ARG A 18 0.98 -5.72 -13.28
CA ARG A 18 1.03 -4.24 -13.27
C ARG A 18 2.05 -3.69 -12.27
N ALA A 19 2.15 -4.25 -11.06
CA ALA A 19 3.09 -3.80 -10.05
C ALA A 19 4.55 -4.13 -10.45
N ARG A 20 4.79 -5.35 -10.95
CA ARG A 20 6.11 -5.75 -11.46
C ARG A 20 6.54 -4.90 -12.66
N GLU A 21 5.61 -4.59 -13.55
CA GLU A 21 5.90 -3.76 -14.71
C GLU A 21 6.19 -2.31 -14.32
N THR A 22 5.43 -1.74 -13.38
CA THR A 22 5.75 -0.42 -12.80
C THR A 22 7.16 -0.39 -12.24
N ALA A 23 7.57 -1.39 -11.45
CA ALA A 23 8.92 -1.46 -10.91
C ALA A 23 10.01 -1.52 -12.01
N ARG A 24 9.78 -2.30 -13.07
CA ARG A 24 10.73 -2.37 -14.20
C ARG A 24 10.81 -1.08 -15.00
N LEU A 25 9.67 -0.46 -15.32
CA LEU A 25 9.61 0.82 -16.05
C LEU A 25 10.25 1.96 -15.23
N ALA A 26 10.18 1.85 -13.91
CA ALA A 26 10.90 2.71 -12.98
C ALA A 26 12.42 2.49 -12.96
N GLY A 27 12.93 1.44 -13.61
CA GLY A 27 14.35 1.10 -13.62
C GLY A 27 14.81 0.34 -12.37
N PHE A 28 13.89 -0.21 -11.59
CA PHE A 28 14.21 -1.01 -10.42
C PHE A 28 14.43 -2.49 -10.77
N THR A 29 15.43 -3.10 -10.13
CA THR A 29 15.59 -4.56 -10.14
C THR A 29 14.74 -5.13 -9.02
N ILE A 30 13.80 -6.02 -9.35
CA ILE A 30 12.91 -6.64 -8.37
C ILE A 30 13.65 -7.79 -7.67
N GLN A 31 13.82 -7.71 -6.35
CA GLN A 31 14.41 -8.80 -5.56
C GLN A 31 13.36 -9.77 -5.03
N ARG A 32 12.14 -9.31 -4.77
CA ARG A 32 11.06 -10.17 -4.25
C ARG A 32 9.69 -9.79 -4.83
N SER A 33 8.89 -10.80 -5.14
CA SER A 33 7.43 -10.65 -5.32
C SER A 33 6.73 -11.26 -4.12
N TRP A 34 5.73 -10.58 -3.57
CA TRP A 34 5.05 -10.98 -2.34
C TRP A 34 3.55 -10.71 -2.43
N ASP A 35 2.74 -11.74 -2.20
CA ASP A 35 1.28 -11.69 -2.16
C ASP A 35 0.73 -10.75 -1.07
N ALA A 36 1.48 -10.56 0.03
CA ALA A 36 1.10 -9.60 1.06
C ALA A 36 0.96 -8.16 0.56
N LEU A 37 1.57 -7.79 -0.58
CA LEU A 37 1.44 -6.48 -1.23
C LEU A 37 0.29 -6.40 -2.25
N GLU A 38 -0.51 -7.46 -2.41
CA GLU A 38 -1.69 -7.42 -3.27
C GLU A 38 -2.72 -6.39 -2.78
N GLU A 39 -3.58 -5.95 -3.69
CA GLU A 39 -4.65 -5.02 -3.34
C GLU A 39 -5.58 -5.65 -2.30
N TRP A 40 -6.38 -4.81 -1.65
CA TRP A 40 -7.55 -5.27 -0.91
C TRP A 40 -8.42 -6.18 -1.79
N ASP A 41 -8.72 -7.39 -1.32
CA ASP A 41 -9.65 -8.28 -2.02
C ASP A 41 -11.08 -7.74 -1.90
N TYR A 42 -11.65 -7.30 -3.02
CA TYR A 42 -13.01 -6.74 -3.06
C TYR A 42 -14.10 -7.81 -3.09
N GLY A 43 -13.74 -9.09 -3.18
CA GLY A 43 -14.68 -10.21 -3.20
C GLY A 43 -15.69 -10.08 -4.33
N ILE A 44 -16.98 -10.04 -3.98
CA ILE A 44 -18.06 -9.90 -4.98
C ILE A 44 -18.06 -8.55 -5.71
N TYR A 45 -17.33 -7.55 -5.21
CA TYR A 45 -17.23 -6.23 -5.84
C TYR A 45 -16.06 -6.09 -6.81
N GLU A 46 -15.28 -7.15 -7.03
CA GLU A 46 -14.22 -7.16 -8.04
C GLU A 46 -14.74 -6.79 -9.42
N GLY A 47 -14.07 -5.84 -10.08
CA GLY A 47 -14.46 -5.31 -11.39
C GLY A 47 -15.61 -4.30 -11.38
N MET A 48 -16.23 -4.03 -10.22
CA MET A 48 -17.26 -3.00 -10.10
C MET A 48 -16.68 -1.63 -9.75
N THR A 49 -17.32 -0.58 -10.26
CA THR A 49 -17.01 0.80 -9.89
C THR A 49 -17.74 1.20 -8.61
N THR A 50 -17.21 2.19 -7.88
CA THR A 50 -17.88 2.71 -6.67
C THR A 50 -19.33 3.17 -6.91
N PRO A 51 -19.68 3.88 -8.01
CA PRO A 51 -21.07 4.20 -8.31
C PRO A 51 -21.97 2.96 -8.47
N GLU A 52 -21.50 1.89 -9.11
CA GLU A 52 -22.28 0.65 -9.28
C GLU A 52 -22.51 -0.07 -7.95
N ILE A 53 -21.48 -0.15 -7.10
CA ILE A 53 -21.64 -0.72 -5.75
C ILE A 53 -22.65 0.09 -4.95
N ARG A 54 -22.60 1.42 -5.05
CA ARG A 54 -23.50 2.33 -4.33
C ARG A 54 -24.97 2.28 -4.76
N GLN A 55 -25.27 1.76 -5.94
CA GLN A 55 -26.65 1.47 -6.32
C GLN A 55 -27.27 0.35 -5.46
N GLN A 56 -26.43 -0.56 -4.94
CA GLN A 56 -26.85 -1.71 -4.13
C GLN A 56 -26.62 -1.45 -2.63
N VAL A 57 -25.54 -0.76 -2.29
CA VAL A 57 -25.14 -0.43 -0.91
C VAL A 57 -24.87 1.08 -0.83
N PRO A 58 -25.88 1.89 -0.48
CA PRO A 58 -25.72 3.33 -0.33
C PRO A 58 -24.52 3.70 0.54
N ASP A 59 -23.82 4.78 0.18
CA ASP A 59 -22.64 5.31 0.89
C ASP A 59 -21.44 4.36 1.01
N TRP A 60 -21.44 3.24 0.28
CA TRP A 60 -20.35 2.28 0.32
C TRP A 60 -18.99 2.93 0.07
N THR A 61 -18.04 2.59 0.94
CA THR A 61 -16.61 2.75 0.73
C THR A 61 -15.91 1.53 1.32
N VAL A 62 -14.80 1.12 0.71
CA VAL A 62 -13.95 0.02 1.22
C VAL A 62 -13.52 0.23 2.68
N TRP A 63 -13.45 1.48 3.14
CA TRP A 63 -12.98 1.85 4.48
C TRP A 63 -14.03 1.67 5.58
N THR A 64 -15.32 1.69 5.22
CA THR A 64 -16.43 1.74 6.19
C THR A 64 -17.42 0.60 6.04
N HIS A 65 -17.32 -0.17 4.95
CA HIS A 65 -18.24 -1.26 4.65
C HIS A 65 -17.46 -2.54 4.38
N PRO A 66 -18.05 -3.72 4.63
CA PRO A 66 -17.44 -4.98 4.26
C PRO A 66 -17.32 -5.13 2.73
N CYS A 67 -16.39 -5.98 2.31
CA CYS A 67 -16.30 -6.53 0.96
C CYS A 67 -16.74 -8.01 1.04
N PRO A 68 -18.01 -8.34 0.74
CA PRO A 68 -18.50 -9.70 0.92
C PRO A 68 -17.69 -10.71 0.08
N ARG A 69 -17.29 -11.82 0.70
CA ARG A 69 -16.36 -12.83 0.12
C ARG A 69 -14.98 -12.28 -0.27
N GLY A 70 -14.62 -11.10 0.20
CA GLY A 70 -13.28 -10.54 0.09
C GLY A 70 -12.64 -10.38 1.47
N GLU A 71 -11.69 -9.46 1.58
CA GLU A 71 -11.00 -9.19 2.84
C GLU A 71 -11.76 -8.21 3.73
N GLN A 72 -11.76 -8.53 5.03
CA GLN A 72 -12.22 -7.66 6.08
C GLN A 72 -11.12 -6.67 6.49
N ALA A 73 -11.51 -5.51 7.01
CA ALA A 73 -10.56 -4.47 7.43
C ALA A 73 -9.51 -4.99 8.43
N GLU A 74 -9.87 -5.90 9.34
CA GLU A 74 -8.96 -6.51 10.30
C GLU A 74 -7.87 -7.38 9.64
N GLN A 75 -8.22 -8.06 8.54
CA GLN A 75 -7.27 -8.86 7.77
C GLN A 75 -6.27 -7.94 7.06
N ILE A 76 -6.74 -6.81 6.50
CA ILE A 76 -5.87 -5.78 5.91
C ILE A 76 -4.97 -5.16 6.97
N HIS A 77 -5.49 -4.87 8.17
CA HIS A 77 -4.71 -4.36 9.29
C HIS A 77 -3.55 -5.29 9.61
N THR A 78 -3.85 -6.57 9.85
CA THR A 78 -2.84 -7.59 10.14
C THR A 78 -1.82 -7.72 9.00
N ARG A 79 -2.27 -7.66 7.75
CA ARG A 79 -1.42 -7.75 6.56
C ARG A 79 -0.51 -6.53 6.39
N CYS A 80 -1.00 -5.33 6.67
CA CYS A 80 -0.20 -4.12 6.70
C CYS A 80 0.88 -4.19 7.78
N ASP A 81 0.53 -4.60 9.00
CA ASP A 81 1.48 -4.70 10.11
C ASP A 81 2.59 -5.73 9.82
N LEU A 82 2.26 -6.85 9.19
CA LEU A 82 3.24 -7.84 8.71
C LEU A 82 4.20 -7.22 7.68
N VAL A 83 3.69 -6.50 6.69
CA VAL A 83 4.49 -5.87 5.65
C VAL A 83 5.42 -4.81 6.25
N LEU A 84 4.89 -3.96 7.14
CA LEU A 84 5.66 -2.91 7.81
C LEU A 84 6.74 -3.50 8.72
N SER A 85 6.45 -4.54 9.48
CA SER A 85 7.43 -5.28 10.29
C SER A 85 8.61 -5.78 9.46
N VAL A 86 8.31 -6.42 8.32
CA VAL A 86 9.35 -6.91 7.40
C VAL A 86 10.15 -5.74 6.82
N ALA A 87 9.49 -4.66 6.38
CA ALA A 87 10.18 -3.49 5.84
C ALA A 87 11.10 -2.84 6.89
N GLN A 88 10.59 -2.60 8.10
CA GLN A 88 11.34 -2.00 9.21
C GLN A 88 12.58 -2.80 9.59
N SER A 89 12.51 -4.13 9.55
CA SER A 89 13.65 -5.01 9.85
C SER A 89 14.86 -4.79 8.92
N GLN A 90 14.67 -4.16 7.76
CA GLN A 90 15.71 -3.91 6.76
C GLN A 90 16.29 -2.48 6.85
N LEU A 91 15.60 -1.54 7.52
CA LEU A 91 15.92 -0.11 7.47
C LEU A 91 17.27 0.25 8.10
N ALA A 92 17.81 -0.61 8.98
CA ALA A 92 19.17 -0.44 9.50
C ALA A 92 20.22 -0.49 8.38
N ASP A 93 20.04 -1.38 7.40
CA ASP A 93 21.07 -1.69 6.40
C ASP A 93 20.78 -1.08 5.02
N ARG A 94 19.51 -0.84 4.69
CA ARG A 94 19.09 -0.42 3.35
C ARG A 94 17.72 0.27 3.33
N ASP A 95 17.39 0.92 2.22
CA ASP A 95 16.04 1.39 1.96
C ASP A 95 15.15 0.27 1.42
N VAL A 96 13.84 0.39 1.62
CA VAL A 96 12.85 -0.56 1.11
C VAL A 96 11.88 0.15 0.18
N ILE A 97 11.67 -0.42 -1.00
CA ILE A 97 10.65 0.02 -1.95
C ILE A 97 9.56 -1.04 -2.00
N LEU A 98 8.34 -0.63 -1.65
CA LEU A 98 7.14 -1.46 -1.78
C LEU A 98 6.35 -0.98 -3.00
N VAL A 99 6.17 -1.85 -4.00
CA VAL A 99 5.37 -1.55 -5.19
C VAL A 99 4.09 -2.37 -5.17
N GLY A 100 2.98 -1.70 -4.88
CA GLY A 100 1.67 -2.31 -4.66
C GLY A 100 0.54 -1.57 -5.38
N HIS A 101 -0.58 -1.44 -4.69
CA HIS A 101 -1.84 -0.91 -5.23
C HIS A 101 -2.40 0.22 -4.37
N GLY A 102 -3.43 0.90 -4.85
CA GLY A 102 -3.89 2.16 -4.28
C GLY A 102 -4.41 2.04 -2.85
N HIS A 103 -5.39 1.17 -2.59
CA HIS A 103 -5.98 1.08 -1.25
C HIS A 103 -5.04 0.43 -0.25
N PHE A 104 -4.33 -0.64 -0.64
CA PHE A 104 -3.35 -1.24 0.24
C PHE A 104 -2.20 -0.29 0.60
N SER A 105 -1.71 0.54 -0.34
CA SER A 105 -0.68 1.55 -0.04
C SER A 105 -1.18 2.62 0.93
N ARG A 106 -2.45 3.05 0.77
CA ARG A 106 -3.09 3.99 1.71
C ARG A 106 -3.26 3.40 3.10
N ALA A 107 -3.60 2.10 3.20
CA ALA A 107 -3.68 1.39 4.46
C ALA A 107 -2.30 1.26 5.13
N LEU A 108 -1.24 0.98 4.36
CA LEU A 108 0.14 0.98 4.87
C LEU A 108 0.54 2.35 5.44
N ILE A 109 0.20 3.46 4.76
CA ILE A 109 0.46 4.81 5.28
C ILE A 109 -0.28 5.04 6.60
N ALA A 110 -1.55 4.63 6.69
CA ALA A 110 -2.32 4.76 7.94
C ALA A 110 -1.69 3.95 9.08
N ARG A 111 -1.30 2.69 8.82
CA ARG A 111 -0.65 1.85 9.83
C ARG A 111 0.73 2.34 10.24
N TRP A 112 1.51 2.90 9.31
CA TRP A 112 2.77 3.55 9.63
C TRP A 112 2.58 4.72 10.60
N ALA A 113 1.50 5.48 10.46
CA ALA A 113 1.17 6.60 11.35
C ALA A 113 0.42 6.17 12.63
N ASP A 114 0.43 4.88 12.97
CA ASP A 114 -0.31 4.27 14.09
C ASP A 114 -1.82 4.56 14.08
N LEU A 115 -2.42 4.66 12.89
CA LEU A 115 -3.85 4.85 12.72
C LEU A 115 -4.54 3.52 12.34
N PRO A 116 -5.85 3.36 12.60
CA PRO A 116 -6.62 2.27 12.04
C PRO A 116 -6.62 2.31 10.50
N VAL A 117 -6.67 1.15 9.84
CA VAL A 117 -6.68 1.07 8.36
C VAL A 117 -7.82 1.87 7.71
N SER A 118 -8.94 2.08 8.43
CA SER A 118 -10.05 2.92 7.95
C SER A 118 -9.64 4.37 7.68
N GLU A 119 -8.59 4.88 8.33
CA GLU A 119 -8.04 6.21 8.06
C GLU A 119 -7.20 6.27 6.78
N GLY A 120 -6.96 5.12 6.10
CA GLY A 120 -6.47 5.09 4.73
C GLY A 120 -7.28 5.99 3.78
N ARG A 121 -8.57 6.21 4.09
CA ARG A 121 -9.47 7.16 3.42
C ARG A 121 -8.93 8.60 3.32
N ARG A 122 -7.99 9.01 4.17
CA ARG A 122 -7.43 10.36 4.25
C ARG A 122 -6.24 10.60 3.33
N PHE A 123 -5.57 9.54 2.88
CA PHE A 123 -4.38 9.61 2.05
C PHE A 123 -4.74 9.38 0.59
N ALA A 124 -4.26 10.20 -0.34
CA ALA A 124 -4.46 9.95 -1.78
C ALA A 124 -3.33 9.07 -2.33
N MET A 125 -3.61 8.25 -3.34
CA MET A 125 -2.56 7.48 -4.01
C MET A 125 -2.86 7.40 -5.50
N SER A 126 -2.31 8.35 -6.25
CA SER A 126 -2.47 8.46 -7.69
C SER A 126 -1.64 7.40 -8.42
N PRO A 127 -2.10 6.89 -9.58
CA PRO A 127 -1.29 5.99 -10.40
C PRO A 127 0.07 6.62 -10.75
N GLY A 128 1.15 5.87 -10.51
CA GLY A 128 2.52 6.32 -10.76
C GLY A 128 3.12 7.23 -9.69
N ALA A 129 2.33 7.67 -8.71
CA ALA A 129 2.83 8.45 -7.58
C ALA A 129 3.49 7.56 -6.51
N TYR A 130 4.32 8.16 -5.67
CA TYR A 130 4.93 7.50 -4.52
C TYR A 130 4.77 8.31 -3.23
N SER A 131 4.97 7.64 -2.10
CA SER A 131 5.05 8.26 -0.77
C SER A 131 6.32 7.76 -0.08
N VAL A 132 6.89 8.60 0.77
CA VAL A 132 8.08 8.28 1.57
C VAL A 132 7.66 8.21 3.03
N LEU A 133 7.87 7.04 3.62
CA LEU A 133 7.69 6.78 5.04
C LEU A 133 9.07 6.80 5.69
N GLY A 134 9.20 7.49 6.82
CA GLY A 134 10.47 7.68 7.51
C GLY A 134 10.25 8.03 8.97
N PHE A 135 11.27 8.60 9.61
CA PHE A 135 11.22 8.95 11.03
C PHE A 135 11.60 10.41 11.25
N GLU A 136 10.96 11.06 12.20
CA GLU A 136 11.37 12.34 12.76
C GLU A 136 11.51 12.20 14.28
N HIS A 137 12.69 12.52 14.83
CA HIS A 137 13.01 12.36 16.26
C HIS A 137 12.64 10.98 16.84
N GLY A 138 12.79 9.92 16.04
CA GLY A 138 12.48 8.54 16.44
C GLY A 138 11.00 8.15 16.34
N THR A 139 10.13 9.02 15.81
CA THR A 139 8.71 8.74 15.59
C THR A 139 8.44 8.53 14.10
N GLU A 140 7.62 7.53 13.75
CA GLU A 140 7.16 7.25 12.39
C GLU A 140 6.43 8.46 11.77
N GLN A 141 6.82 8.83 10.56
CA GLN A 141 6.29 9.98 9.83
C GLN A 141 6.07 9.68 8.34
N LEU A 142 5.00 10.26 7.78
CA LEU A 142 4.81 10.41 6.34
C LEU A 142 5.59 11.64 5.85
N VAL A 143 6.78 11.43 5.30
CA VAL A 143 7.74 12.49 4.92
C VAL A 143 7.35 13.18 3.61
N LYS A 144 6.94 12.38 2.61
CA LYS A 144 6.45 12.85 1.31
C LYS A 144 5.23 12.03 0.93
N HIS A 145 4.26 12.66 0.28
CA HIS A 145 3.02 11.98 -0.06
C HIS A 145 2.54 12.33 -1.46
N ASN A 146 2.21 11.28 -2.23
CA ASN A 146 1.54 11.36 -3.51
C ASN A 146 2.25 12.28 -4.54
N ILE A 147 3.57 12.10 -4.67
CA ILE A 147 4.43 12.83 -5.63
C ILE A 147 4.63 12.00 -6.89
#